data_AF-A0A926A874-F1
#
_entry.id   AF-A0A926A874-F1
#
_cell.length_a   1.000
_cell.length_b   1.000
_cell.length_c   1.000
_cell.angle_alpha   90.00
_cell.angle_beta   90.00
_cell.angle_gamma   90.00
#
_symmetry.space_group_name_H-M   'P 1'
#
loop_
_entity.id
_entity.type
_entity.pdbx_description
1 polymer ?
#
loop_
_entity_poly.entity_id
_entity_poly.type
_entity_poly.pdbx_seq_one_letter_code
_entity_poly.pdbx_strand_id
1 'polypeptide(L)' 'HAERQGTHTDGRSRVRHAAPSARTIEEQLAGLGAAVEVEEPAEVRTELARIGAELVAANS' A
#
# COMPACT_ATOMS: atom_id res chain seq x y z
N HIS A 1 13.78 -3.50 -0.06
CA HIS A 1 13.96 -4.88 0.43
C HIS A 1 12.70 -5.26 1.21
N ALA A 2 12.17 -6.46 1.02
CA ALA A 2 10.93 -6.89 1.65
C ALA A 2 11.20 -8.12 2.54
N GLU A 3 10.79 -8.05 3.79
CA GLU A 3 10.95 -9.13 4.77
C GLU A 3 9.58 -9.60 5.25
N ARG A 4 9.31 -10.90 5.14
CA ARG A 4 8.06 -11.48 5.64
C ARG A 4 8.12 -11.58 7.17
N GLN A 5 7.12 -11.03 7.83
CA GLN A 5 6.96 -11.08 9.29
C GLN A 5 6.07 -12.24 9.75
N GLY A 6 5.22 -12.76 8.87
CA GLY A 6 4.34 -13.88 9.16
C GLY A 6 3.22 -14.03 8.13
N THR A 7 2.30 -14.93 8.43
CA THR A 7 1.10 -15.19 7.62
C THR A 7 -0.12 -15.10 8.53
N HIS A 8 -1.11 -14.33 8.08
CA HIS A 8 -2.41 -14.19 8.73
C HIS A 8 -3.29 -15.42 8.44
N THR A 9 -4.31 -15.63 9.27
CA THR A 9 -5.24 -16.76 9.13
C THR A 9 -6.02 -16.75 7.82
N ASP A 10 -6.18 -15.57 7.20
CA ASP A 10 -6.80 -15.38 5.89
C ASP A 10 -5.87 -15.73 4.70
N GLY A 11 -4.63 -16.17 4.98
CA GLY A 11 -3.62 -16.51 3.99
C GLY A 11 -2.77 -15.32 3.50
N ARG A 12 -3.04 -14.09 3.97
CA ARG A 12 -2.20 -12.92 3.61
C ARG A 12 -0.86 -12.98 4.34
N SER A 13 0.21 -12.54 3.68
CA SER A 13 1.52 -12.40 4.33
C SER A 13 1.72 -10.97 4.81
N ARG A 14 2.11 -10.82 6.08
CA ARG A 14 2.58 -9.53 6.59
C ARG A 14 4.03 -9.32 6.18
N VAL A 15 4.33 -8.18 5.60
CA VAL A 15 5.66 -7.87 5.06
C VAL A 15 6.09 -6.50 5.55
N ARG A 16 7.31 -6.42 6.08
CA ARG A 16 8.01 -5.15 6.29
C ARG A 16 8.80 -4.81 5.04
N HIS A 17 8.47 -3.68 4.42
CA HIS A 17 9.13 -3.24 3.20
C HIS A 17 9.98 -2.01 3.45
N ALA A 18 11.29 -2.16 3.27
CA ALA A 18 12.25 -1.06 3.36
C ALA A 18 12.33 -0.33 2.01
N ALA A 19 12.04 0.97 2.07
CA ALA A 19 12.18 1.92 0.97
C ALA A 19 12.86 3.21 1.44
N PRO A 20 13.48 3.99 0.54
CA PRO A 20 14.17 5.23 0.91
C PRO A 20 13.24 6.34 1.46
N SER A 21 11.94 6.30 1.13
CA SER A 21 10.93 7.26 1.59
C SER A 21 9.53 6.67 1.51
N ALA A 22 8.57 7.27 2.24
CA ALA A 22 7.15 6.94 2.12
C ALA A 22 6.62 7.13 0.69
N ARG A 23 7.05 8.21 0.02
CA ARG A 23 6.71 8.45 -1.38
C ARG A 23 7.09 7.29 -2.30
N THR A 24 8.27 6.72 -2.09
CA THR A 24 8.71 5.55 -2.87
C THR A 24 7.83 4.33 -2.61
N ILE A 25 7.27 4.19 -1.41
CA ILE A 25 6.30 3.12 -1.11
C ILE A 25 4.98 3.38 -1.84
N GLU A 26 4.47 4.60 -1.80
CA GLU A 26 3.24 4.99 -2.52
C GLU A 26 3.34 4.66 -4.02
N GLU A 27 4.43 5.09 -4.66
CA GLU A 27 4.70 4.83 -6.09
C GLU A 27 4.78 3.33 -6.41
N GLN A 28 5.36 2.52 -5.51
CA GLN A 28 5.48 1.07 -5.70
C GLN A 28 4.18 0.30 -5.46
N LEU A 29 3.26 0.84 -4.66
CA LEU A 29 1.99 0.20 -4.33
C LEU A 29 0.83 0.70 -5.19
N ALA A 30 0.98 1.85 -5.86
CA ALA A 30 0.00 2.38 -6.78
C ALA A 30 -0.37 1.34 -7.85
N GLY A 31 -1.68 1.09 -8.01
CA GLY A 31 -2.21 0.13 -8.99
C GLY A 31 -2.39 -1.31 -8.47
N LEU A 32 -1.95 -1.63 -7.25
CA LEU A 32 -2.23 -2.95 -6.65
C LEU A 32 -3.66 -3.08 -6.10
N GLY A 33 -4.38 -1.96 -5.97
CA GLY A 33 -5.76 -1.94 -5.49
C GLY A 33 -5.91 -2.67 -4.15
N ALA A 34 -6.94 -3.52 -4.05
CA ALA A 34 -7.24 -4.28 -2.83
C ALA A 34 -6.28 -5.47 -2.55
N ALA A 35 -5.28 -5.71 -3.40
CA ALA A 35 -4.33 -6.82 -3.21
C ALA A 35 -3.35 -6.57 -2.05
N VAL A 36 -3.18 -5.30 -1.64
CA VAL A 36 -2.27 -4.90 -0.55
C VAL A 36 -3.00 -3.94 0.39
N GLU A 37 -2.73 -4.09 1.68
CA GLU A 37 -3.14 -3.17 2.73
C GLU A 37 -1.89 -2.57 3.38
N VAL A 38 -1.86 -1.25 3.54
CA VAL A 38 -0.75 -0.55 4.20
C VAL A 38 -1.08 -0.34 5.67
N GLU A 39 -0.43 -1.09 6.55
CA GLU A 39 -0.62 -0.96 8.00
C GLU A 39 0.12 0.26 8.60
N GLU A 40 1.26 0.63 8.02
CA GLU A 40 2.06 1.80 8.40
C GLU A 40 3.07 2.17 7.30
N PRO A 41 3.54 3.43 7.24
CA PRO A 41 3.07 4.58 8.02
C PRO A 41 1.73 5.12 7.51
N ALA A 42 1.03 5.88 8.36
CA ALA A 42 -0.33 6.39 8.06
C ALA A 42 -0.38 7.34 6.85
N GLU A 43 0.70 8.09 6.59
CA GLU A 43 0.80 9.00 5.45
C GLU A 43 0.66 8.29 4.10
N VAL A 44 1.26 7.10 3.95
CA VAL A 44 1.16 6.30 2.71
C VAL A 44 -0.29 5.88 2.45
N ARG A 45 -1.03 5.49 3.50
CA ARG A 45 -2.47 5.17 3.36
C ARG A 45 -3.26 6.38 2.86
N THR A 46 -3.02 7.54 3.46
CA THR A 46 -3.72 8.79 3.13
C THR A 46 -3.52 9.13 1.66
N GLU A 47 -2.28 9.03 1.18
CA GLU A 47 -1.96 9.36 -0.20
C GLU A 47 -2.55 8.35 -1.21
N LEU A 48 -2.43 7.05 -0.93
CA LEU A 48 -3.05 6.03 -1.80
C LEU A 48 -4.58 6.16 -1.85
N ALA A 49 -5.22 6.52 -0.73
CA ALA A 49 -6.66 6.78 -0.69
C ALA A 49 -7.04 8.01 -1.53
N ARG A 50 -6.24 9.10 -1.47
CA ARG A 50 -6.42 10.30 -2.29
C ARG A 50 -6.33 9.97 -3.78
N ILE A 51 -5.27 9.28 -4.19
CA ILE A 51 -5.06 8.85 -5.59
C ILE A 51 -6.24 7.98 -6.06
N GLY A 52 -6.65 7.00 -5.24
CA GLY A 52 -7.79 6.14 -5.56
C GLY A 52 -9.09 6.91 -5.77
N ALA A 53 -9.39 7.87 -4.89
CA ALA A 53 -10.58 8.72 -5.01
C ALA A 53 -10.55 9.60 -6.26
N GLU A 54 -9.39 10.20 -6.59
CA GLU A 54 -9.21 11.01 -7.80
C GLU A 54 -9.40 10.19 -9.07
N LEU A 55 -8.87 8.96 -9.11
CA LEU A 55 -9.02 8.06 -10.24
C LEU A 55 -10.47 7.62 -10.44
N VAL A 56 -11.21 7.33 -9.37
CA VAL A 56 -12.63 7.01 -9.46
C VAL A 56 -13.41 8.20 -9.99
N ALA A 57 -13.18 9.40 -9.45
CA ALA A 57 -13.88 10.62 -9.88
C ALA A 57 -13.61 10.99 -11.34
N ALA A 58 -12.42 10.68 -11.88
CA ALA A 58 -12.07 10.98 -13.26
C ALA A 58 -12.63 9.97 -14.28
N ASN A 59 -13.02 8.76 -13.85
CA ASN A 59 -13.41 7.65 -14.73
C ASN A 59 -14.82 7.10 -14.45
N SER A 60 -15.61 7.81 -13.67
CA SER A 60 -17.03 7.53 -13.38
C SER A 60 -17.96 8.33 -14.28
#